data_AF-A0A0B3VZK2-F1
#
_entry.id   AF-A0A0B3VZK2-F1
#
_cell.length_a   1.000
_cell.length_b   1.000
_cell.length_c   1.000
_cell.angle_alpha   90.00
_cell.angle_beta   90.00
_cell.angle_gamma   90.00
#
_symmetry.space_group_name_H-M   'P 1'
#
loop_
_entity.id
_entity.type
_entity.pdbx_description
1 polymer ?
#
loop_
_entity_poly.entity_id
_entity_poly.type
_entity_poly.pdbx_seq_one_letter_code
_entity_poly.pdbx_strand_id
1 'polypeptide(L)'
;AIREEIDKLRNFIKENDDISLIEEKINNLVENIGINVEKVYSYNLRKVINGTGTILHTNLGRAIISKKHADYLSEVVTSYSNLEYNLEEGKRGERYSHFEKLICKITGAECAMAVNNNAAAVMLVLSSMAENKEVIVSRGELVEVGGKFRIPDVMKSSKAHLVEIGTTNKTHLEDYEDAISENTGAFLKVHTSNFKILGFTESVSIDELCKLGKEKEIPVIEDIGSGVLVDLSKYGLEYEPTVQDSIKAGVDIVSFSGDKLLGGPQAGIIVGKKKYIDKMKKNPLTRAFRIDKFTATILEMILHEYLSEEDAIKNIPVLSLITKDIKEIEESANKLYEKLNDLKDVAQVEIEDTLSQIGGGSLPAERIKSKCVTIMPKNMSTAALEEKLRLGENPVVGRISEDKLILDMRTVLEDEIDVLVQKIINVLK
;
A
#
# COMPACT_ATOMS: atom_id res chain seq x y z
N ALA A 1 33.64 0.48 -6.13
CA ALA A 1 34.59 0.77 -5.04
C ALA A 1 35.95 1.29 -5.55
N ILE A 2 37.05 0.50 -5.61
CA ILE A 2 38.41 1.06 -5.87
C ILE A 2 38.47 1.96 -7.12
N ARG A 3 38.05 1.46 -8.28
CA ARG A 3 38.06 2.26 -9.53
C ARG A 3 37.22 3.52 -9.40
N GLU A 4 36.03 3.39 -8.82
CA GLU A 4 35.06 4.48 -8.66
C GLU A 4 35.59 5.58 -7.74
N GLU A 5 36.20 5.25 -6.59
CA GLU A 5 36.79 6.24 -5.69
C GLU A 5 38.03 6.90 -6.29
N ILE A 6 38.87 6.15 -7.02
CA ILE A 6 39.99 6.72 -7.76
C ILE A 6 39.49 7.64 -8.89
N ASP A 7 38.40 7.29 -9.58
CA ASP A 7 37.80 8.12 -10.63
C ASP A 7 37.19 9.40 -10.03
N LYS A 8 36.49 9.32 -8.89
CA LYS A 8 35.99 10.48 -8.14
C LYS A 8 37.13 11.41 -7.74
N LEU A 9 38.22 10.87 -7.20
CA LEU A 9 39.40 11.64 -6.83
C LEU A 9 40.06 12.28 -8.07
N ARG A 10 40.21 11.52 -9.17
CA ARG A 10 40.75 12.05 -10.43
C ARG A 10 39.91 13.19 -11.00
N ASN A 11 38.59 13.11 -10.92
CA ASN A 11 37.70 14.19 -11.37
C ASN A 11 37.78 15.40 -10.41
N PHE A 12 37.79 15.16 -9.10
CA PHE A 12 37.94 16.24 -8.11
C PHE A 12 39.23 17.04 -8.31
N ILE A 13 40.36 16.35 -8.52
CA ILE A 13 41.68 16.99 -8.79
C ILE A 13 41.67 17.79 -10.11
N LYS A 14 40.89 17.38 -11.11
CA LYS A 14 40.77 18.13 -12.37
C LYS A 14 39.99 19.44 -12.21
N GLU A 15 39.07 19.48 -11.24
CA GLU A 15 38.12 20.58 -11.05
C GLU A 15 38.48 21.51 -9.89
N ASN A 16 39.47 21.15 -9.07
CA ASN A 16 39.88 21.91 -7.89
C ASN A 16 41.40 22.06 -7.86
N ASP A 17 41.88 23.29 -7.63
CA ASP A 17 43.32 23.62 -7.52
C ASP A 17 43.80 23.77 -6.07
N ASP A 18 42.92 23.58 -5.08
CA ASP A 18 43.28 23.66 -3.66
C ASP A 18 44.03 22.40 -3.21
N ILE A 19 45.35 22.54 -3.07
CA ILE A 19 46.27 21.46 -2.69
C ILE A 19 45.91 20.85 -1.33
N SER A 20 45.44 21.65 -0.37
CA SER A 20 45.12 21.15 0.98
C SER A 20 43.92 20.21 0.95
N LEU A 21 42.89 20.55 0.17
CA LEU A 21 41.69 19.71 0.00
C LEU A 21 41.99 18.44 -0.80
N ILE A 22 42.90 18.52 -1.78
CA ILE A 22 43.35 17.36 -2.55
C ILE A 22 44.10 16.38 -1.66
N GLU A 23 45.06 16.86 -0.87
CA GLU A 23 45.83 16.03 0.08
C GLU A 23 44.92 15.35 1.10
N GLU A 24 43.92 16.06 1.63
CA GLU A 24 42.91 15.49 2.52
C GLU A 24 42.15 14.33 1.87
N LYS A 25 41.65 14.52 0.64
CA LYS A 25 40.93 13.45 -0.07
C LYS A 25 41.82 12.26 -0.46
N ILE A 26 43.11 12.49 -0.73
CA ILE A 26 44.08 11.41 -0.95
C ILE A 26 44.28 10.62 0.34
N ASN A 27 44.46 11.30 1.47
CA ASN A 27 44.64 10.65 2.78
C ASN A 27 43.41 9.82 3.17
N ASN A 28 42.21 10.33 2.87
CA ASN A 28 40.95 9.63 3.14
C ASN A 28 40.60 8.56 2.08
N LEU A 29 41.42 8.38 1.03
CA LEU A 29 41.06 7.49 -0.10
C LEU A 29 40.87 6.04 0.35
N VAL A 30 41.75 5.51 1.21
CA VAL A 30 41.66 4.13 1.68
C VAL A 30 40.39 3.90 2.51
N GLU A 31 40.05 4.85 3.39
CA GLU A 31 38.82 4.82 4.18
C GLU A 31 37.58 4.92 3.30
N ASN A 32 37.56 5.87 2.35
CA ASN A 32 36.48 6.03 1.38
C ASN A 32 36.28 4.77 0.51
N ILE A 33 37.38 4.11 0.13
CA ILE A 33 37.32 2.81 -0.55
C ILE A 33 36.67 1.78 0.37
N GLY A 34 37.06 1.68 1.64
CA GLY A 34 36.44 0.79 2.63
C GLY A 34 34.94 1.01 2.76
N ILE A 35 34.51 2.25 2.98
CA ILE A 35 33.09 2.64 3.07
C ILE A 35 32.35 2.28 1.77
N ASN A 36 32.95 2.51 0.60
CA ASN A 36 32.31 2.17 -0.67
C ASN A 36 32.26 0.65 -0.90
N VAL A 37 33.25 -0.11 -0.45
CA VAL A 37 33.19 -1.58 -0.45
C VAL A 37 32.00 -2.06 0.38
N GLU A 38 31.86 -1.59 1.61
CA GLU A 38 30.71 -1.95 2.47
C GLU A 38 29.37 -1.60 1.81
N LYS A 39 29.27 -0.42 1.19
CA LYS A 39 28.08 -0.03 0.44
C LYS A 39 27.78 -0.97 -0.73
N VAL A 40 28.80 -1.38 -1.49
CA VAL A 40 28.64 -2.32 -2.62
C VAL A 40 28.17 -3.70 -2.16
N TYR A 41 28.63 -4.17 -1.00
CA TYR A 41 28.22 -5.47 -0.44
C TYR A 41 26.92 -5.42 0.35
N SER A 42 26.40 -4.24 0.65
CA SER A 42 25.11 -4.05 1.30
C SER A 42 23.94 -4.14 0.31
N TYR A 43 22.78 -4.60 0.78
CA TYR A 43 21.56 -4.53 0.00
C TYR A 43 21.05 -3.09 -0.10
N ASN A 44 20.54 -2.69 -1.27
CA ASN A 44 19.93 -1.37 -1.46
C ASN A 44 18.56 -1.27 -0.78
N LEU A 45 17.75 -2.34 -0.85
CA LEU A 45 16.50 -2.44 -0.11
C LEU A 45 16.82 -2.89 1.31
N ARG A 46 16.41 -2.09 2.30
CA ARG A 46 16.73 -2.30 3.71
C ARG A 46 15.48 -2.09 4.56
N LYS A 47 15.47 -2.71 5.74
CA LYS A 47 14.47 -2.43 6.78
C LYS A 47 14.60 -0.96 7.22
N VAL A 48 13.46 -0.30 7.44
CA VAL A 48 13.37 1.10 7.91
C VAL A 48 12.40 1.14 9.09
N ILE A 49 12.77 1.85 10.16
CA ILE A 49 11.88 2.13 11.29
C ILE A 49 10.99 3.31 10.90
N ASN A 50 9.68 3.07 10.87
CA ASN A 50 8.68 4.07 10.48
C ASN A 50 8.20 4.85 11.72
N GLY A 51 8.79 6.02 11.98
CA GLY A 51 8.33 6.97 13.00
C GLY A 51 7.38 8.04 12.46
N THR A 52 6.87 7.91 11.22
CA THR A 52 6.06 8.96 10.60
C THR A 52 4.61 8.99 11.08
N GLY A 53 4.10 7.88 11.62
CA GLY A 53 2.68 7.72 11.95
C GLY A 53 1.79 7.45 10.74
N THR A 54 2.37 7.20 9.56
CA THR A 54 1.62 6.80 8.36
C THR A 54 1.66 5.28 8.22
N ILE A 55 0.51 4.61 8.36
CA ILE A 55 0.43 3.14 8.39
C ILE A 55 0.69 2.53 7.00
N LEU A 56 -0.10 2.90 6.01
CA LEU A 56 0.06 2.53 4.60
C LEU A 56 0.95 3.54 3.88
N HIS A 57 2.21 3.58 4.29
CA HIS A 57 3.19 4.52 3.73
C HIS A 57 3.68 4.04 2.36
N THR A 58 3.27 4.72 1.29
CA THR A 58 3.58 4.28 -0.09
C THR A 58 5.09 4.19 -0.36
N ASN A 59 5.89 5.15 0.13
CA ASN A 59 7.35 5.12 -0.06
C ASN A 59 8.07 4.07 0.81
N LEU A 60 7.45 3.57 1.88
CA LEU A 60 8.04 2.59 2.80
C LEU A 60 7.46 1.18 2.61
N GLY A 61 6.73 0.94 1.52
CA GLY A 61 6.27 -0.40 1.14
C GLY A 61 4.84 -0.77 1.56
N ARG A 62 4.01 0.18 1.99
CA ARG A 62 2.60 -0.03 2.39
C ARG A 62 2.45 -1.07 3.51
N ALA A 63 1.62 -2.10 3.30
CA ALA A 63 1.31 -3.11 4.30
C ALA A 63 2.52 -3.99 4.61
N ILE A 64 2.88 -4.06 5.89
CA ILE A 64 3.86 -5.03 6.39
C ILE A 64 3.16 -6.37 6.69
N ILE A 65 3.93 -7.46 6.60
CA ILE A 65 3.47 -8.80 6.98
C ILE A 65 3.98 -9.17 8.38
N SER A 66 3.19 -9.93 9.14
CA SER A 66 3.61 -10.38 10.47
C SER A 66 4.73 -11.42 10.36
N LYS A 67 5.53 -11.57 11.42
CA LYS A 67 6.60 -12.56 11.48
C LYS A 67 6.10 -13.98 11.23
N LYS A 68 4.94 -14.35 11.81
CA LYS A 68 4.25 -15.63 11.56
C LYS A 68 4.02 -15.88 10.07
N HIS A 69 3.55 -14.87 9.34
CA HIS A 69 3.33 -14.96 7.89
C HIS A 69 4.65 -15.10 7.12
N ALA A 70 5.67 -14.32 7.51
CA ALA A 70 6.99 -14.35 6.88
C ALA A 70 7.72 -15.69 7.09
N ASP A 71 7.62 -16.27 8.29
CA ASP A 71 8.25 -17.55 8.64
C ASP A 71 7.66 -18.69 7.79
N TYR A 72 6.33 -18.76 7.66
CA TYR A 72 5.68 -19.76 6.79
C TYR A 72 6.00 -19.54 5.31
N LEU A 73 6.03 -18.28 4.86
CA LEU A 73 6.48 -17.97 3.50
C LEU A 73 7.89 -18.49 3.26
N SER A 74 8.80 -18.30 4.21
CA SER A 74 10.17 -18.83 4.13
C SER A 74 10.14 -20.34 3.86
N GLU A 75 9.37 -21.11 4.63
CA GLU A 75 9.25 -22.57 4.45
C GLU A 75 8.79 -22.96 3.03
N VAL A 76 7.77 -22.26 2.50
CA VAL A 76 7.21 -22.52 1.16
C VAL A 76 8.16 -22.09 0.04
N VAL A 77 8.92 -21.01 0.21
CA VAL A 77 9.81 -20.52 -0.84
C VAL A 77 11.15 -21.24 -0.88
N THR A 78 11.61 -21.79 0.24
CA THR A 78 12.84 -22.60 0.33
C THR A 78 12.64 -24.08 -0.05
N SER A 79 11.42 -24.47 -0.45
CA SER A 79 11.09 -25.85 -0.85
C SER A 79 10.28 -25.91 -2.15
N TYR A 80 10.14 -27.12 -2.71
CA TYR A 80 9.08 -27.40 -3.69
C TYR A 80 7.71 -27.30 -3.01
N SER A 81 6.68 -26.88 -3.75
CA SER A 81 5.32 -26.75 -3.22
C SER A 81 4.27 -27.18 -4.25
N ASN A 82 3.05 -27.37 -3.79
CA ASN A 82 1.87 -27.73 -4.60
C ASN A 82 1.25 -26.51 -5.33
N LEU A 83 2.05 -25.48 -5.63
CA LEU A 83 1.57 -24.21 -6.19
C LEU A 83 0.64 -24.38 -7.41
N GLU A 84 0.98 -25.26 -8.33
CA GLU A 84 0.14 -25.60 -9.51
C GLU A 84 -0.09 -27.12 -9.60
N TYR A 85 -0.16 -27.81 -8.47
CA TYR A 85 -0.33 -29.26 -8.41
C TYR A 85 -1.43 -29.63 -7.43
N ASN A 86 -2.48 -30.30 -7.92
CA ASN A 86 -3.52 -30.85 -7.07
C ASN A 86 -3.03 -32.17 -6.46
N LEU A 87 -2.86 -32.21 -5.13
CA LEU A 87 -2.39 -33.39 -4.42
C LEU A 87 -3.42 -34.54 -4.41
N GLU A 88 -4.71 -34.23 -4.40
CA GLU A 88 -5.78 -35.24 -4.41
C GLU A 88 -5.91 -35.91 -5.79
N GLU A 89 -5.84 -35.12 -6.86
CA GLU A 89 -6.01 -35.61 -8.23
C GLU A 89 -4.69 -36.06 -8.89
N GLY A 90 -3.54 -35.73 -8.30
CA GLY A 90 -2.21 -36.07 -8.85
C GLY A 90 -1.92 -35.44 -10.21
N LYS A 91 -2.42 -34.22 -10.47
CA LYS A 91 -2.26 -33.52 -11.77
C LYS A 91 -2.10 -32.01 -11.60
N ARG A 92 -1.80 -31.33 -12.71
CA ARG A 92 -1.69 -29.86 -12.75
C ARG A 92 -2.99 -29.21 -12.29
N GLY A 93 -2.87 -28.25 -11.37
CA GLY A 93 -3.97 -27.43 -10.84
C GLY A 93 -3.80 -25.94 -11.12
N GLU A 94 -4.79 -25.14 -10.72
CA GLU A 94 -4.73 -23.68 -10.77
C GLU A 94 -4.16 -23.11 -9.48
N ARG A 95 -3.18 -22.20 -9.55
CA ARG A 95 -2.64 -21.55 -8.34
C ARG A 95 -3.66 -20.75 -7.54
N TYR A 96 -4.75 -20.32 -8.18
CA TYR A 96 -5.80 -19.54 -7.53
C TYR A 96 -6.66 -20.39 -6.60
N SER A 97 -6.67 -21.73 -6.78
CA SER A 97 -7.52 -22.63 -6.00
C SER A 97 -7.22 -22.61 -4.50
N HIS A 98 -5.99 -22.24 -4.12
CA HIS A 98 -5.55 -22.16 -2.73
C HIS A 98 -6.32 -21.11 -1.93
N PHE A 99 -6.74 -20.01 -2.56
CA PHE A 99 -7.45 -18.92 -1.86
C PHE A 99 -8.84 -18.59 -2.41
N GLU A 100 -9.21 -19.04 -3.62
CA GLU A 100 -10.48 -18.72 -4.28
C GLU A 100 -11.70 -19.03 -3.37
N LYS A 101 -11.71 -20.21 -2.73
CA LYS A 101 -12.81 -20.58 -1.83
C LYS A 101 -12.88 -19.71 -0.58
N LEU A 102 -11.73 -19.30 -0.03
CA LEU A 102 -11.66 -18.45 1.17
C LEU A 102 -12.26 -17.08 0.86
N ILE A 103 -11.78 -16.45 -0.20
CA ILE A 103 -12.24 -15.10 -0.55
C ILE A 103 -13.70 -15.09 -1.00
N CYS A 104 -14.19 -16.09 -1.73
CA CYS A 104 -15.61 -16.20 -2.04
C CYS A 104 -16.46 -16.35 -0.77
N LYS A 105 -15.99 -17.12 0.22
CA LYS A 105 -16.67 -17.25 1.52
C LYS A 105 -16.73 -15.93 2.29
N ILE A 106 -15.65 -15.14 2.25
CA ILE A 106 -15.56 -13.84 2.95
C ILE A 106 -16.41 -12.77 2.26
N THR A 107 -16.36 -12.73 0.92
CA THR A 107 -16.97 -11.66 0.12
C THR A 107 -18.41 -11.94 -0.30
N GLY A 108 -18.82 -13.22 -0.34
CA GLY A 108 -20.09 -13.65 -0.93
C GLY A 108 -20.08 -13.74 -2.46
N ALA A 109 -18.93 -13.52 -3.10
CA ALA A 109 -18.80 -13.64 -4.55
C ALA A 109 -18.89 -15.08 -5.05
N GLU A 110 -19.30 -15.27 -6.31
CA GLU A 110 -19.38 -16.60 -6.92
C GLU A 110 -18.00 -17.19 -7.25
N CYS A 111 -17.06 -16.34 -7.67
CA CYS A 111 -15.72 -16.73 -8.08
C CYS A 111 -14.73 -15.58 -7.85
N ALA A 112 -13.45 -15.91 -7.79
CA ALA A 112 -12.38 -14.96 -7.57
C ALA A 112 -11.09 -15.36 -8.28
N MET A 113 -10.24 -14.37 -8.53
CA MET A 113 -8.86 -14.57 -8.95
C MET A 113 -7.98 -13.41 -8.45
N ALA A 114 -6.68 -13.56 -8.56
CA ALA A 114 -5.75 -12.48 -8.29
C ALA A 114 -4.70 -12.34 -9.40
N VAL A 115 -4.30 -11.11 -9.65
CA VAL A 115 -3.26 -10.70 -10.59
C VAL A 115 -2.23 -9.81 -9.88
N ASN A 116 -1.17 -9.41 -10.57
CA ASN A 116 0.01 -8.75 -10.02
C ASN A 116 -0.30 -7.53 -9.11
N ASN A 117 -1.24 -6.69 -9.51
CA ASN A 117 -1.70 -5.51 -8.75
C ASN A 117 -3.06 -5.04 -9.26
N ASN A 118 -3.71 -4.11 -8.56
CA ASN A 118 -5.04 -3.65 -8.95
C ASN A 118 -5.06 -2.96 -10.33
N ALA A 119 -3.95 -2.32 -10.73
CA ALA A 119 -3.82 -1.76 -12.06
C ALA A 119 -3.96 -2.83 -13.16
N ALA A 120 -3.30 -3.97 -12.97
CA ALA A 120 -3.44 -5.13 -13.83
C ALA A 120 -4.84 -5.76 -13.75
N ALA A 121 -5.50 -5.68 -12.59
CA ALA A 121 -6.88 -6.14 -12.42
C ALA A 121 -7.84 -5.33 -13.29
N VAL A 122 -7.85 -4.01 -13.16
CA VAL A 122 -8.69 -3.11 -13.97
C VAL A 122 -8.44 -3.33 -15.47
N MET A 123 -7.17 -3.43 -15.89
CA MET A 123 -6.80 -3.73 -17.28
C MET A 123 -7.37 -5.08 -17.77
N LEU A 124 -7.25 -6.13 -16.95
CA LEU A 124 -7.75 -7.46 -17.27
C LEU A 124 -9.28 -7.49 -17.33
N VAL A 125 -9.95 -6.82 -16.40
CA VAL A 125 -11.40 -6.71 -16.34
C VAL A 125 -11.92 -6.02 -17.60
N LEU A 126 -11.41 -4.83 -17.92
CA LEU A 126 -11.86 -4.06 -19.08
C LEU A 126 -11.56 -4.78 -20.40
N SER A 127 -10.37 -5.35 -20.56
CA SER A 127 -10.02 -6.09 -21.79
C SER A 127 -10.84 -7.38 -21.94
N SER A 128 -11.31 -7.97 -20.85
CA SER A 128 -12.14 -9.18 -20.91
C SER A 128 -13.61 -8.84 -21.09
N MET A 129 -14.13 -7.76 -20.51
CA MET A 129 -15.57 -7.47 -20.49
C MET A 129 -16.01 -6.48 -21.57
N ALA A 130 -15.15 -5.54 -21.95
CA ALA A 130 -15.51 -4.40 -22.79
C ALA A 130 -14.51 -4.09 -23.91
N GLU A 131 -13.76 -5.09 -24.39
CA GLU A 131 -12.94 -4.91 -25.60
C GLU A 131 -13.79 -4.45 -26.79
N ASN A 132 -13.41 -3.33 -27.40
CA ASN A 132 -14.12 -2.64 -28.49
C ASN A 132 -15.57 -2.28 -28.17
N LYS A 133 -15.90 -2.09 -26.88
CA LYS A 133 -17.21 -1.62 -26.41
C LYS A 133 -17.07 -0.35 -25.59
N GLU A 134 -18.17 0.36 -25.45
CA GLU A 134 -18.25 1.56 -24.62
C GLU A 134 -18.31 1.20 -23.13
N VAL A 135 -17.56 1.94 -22.31
CA VAL A 135 -17.59 1.85 -20.86
C VAL A 135 -17.89 3.22 -20.32
N ILE A 136 -19.06 3.33 -19.69
CA ILE A 136 -19.59 4.60 -19.18
C ILE A 136 -19.10 4.79 -17.73
N VAL A 137 -18.52 5.95 -17.44
CA VAL A 137 -17.94 6.28 -16.13
C VAL A 137 -18.08 7.77 -15.85
N SER A 138 -18.29 8.13 -14.58
CA SER A 138 -18.31 9.52 -14.14
C SER A 138 -16.97 10.21 -14.40
N ARG A 139 -17.02 11.45 -14.90
CA ARG A 139 -15.83 12.31 -15.05
C ARG A 139 -15.09 12.52 -13.73
N GLY A 140 -15.81 12.58 -12.60
CA GLY A 140 -15.22 12.74 -11.26
C GLY A 140 -14.44 11.52 -10.78
N GLU A 141 -14.62 10.37 -11.44
CA GLU A 141 -14.02 9.08 -11.09
C GLU A 141 -12.81 8.72 -12.00
N LEU A 142 -12.42 9.60 -12.92
CA LEU A 142 -11.24 9.43 -13.79
C LEU A 142 -9.94 9.77 -13.04
N VAL A 143 -9.56 8.90 -12.11
CA VAL A 143 -8.48 9.14 -11.15
C VAL A 143 -7.07 8.87 -11.73
N GLU A 144 -6.07 9.56 -11.15
CA GLU A 144 -4.65 9.20 -11.25
C GLU A 144 -4.16 8.67 -9.90
N VAL A 145 -3.56 7.48 -9.90
CA VAL A 145 -3.02 6.83 -8.69
C VAL A 145 -1.52 6.55 -8.87
N GLY A 146 -0.71 6.87 -7.87
CA GLY A 146 0.71 6.52 -7.87
C GLY A 146 1.55 7.16 -8.98
N GLY A 147 1.11 8.28 -9.54
CA GLY A 147 1.85 9.15 -10.47
C GLY A 147 1.94 8.71 -11.94
N LYS A 148 1.51 7.49 -12.29
CA LYS A 148 1.50 7.00 -13.69
C LYS A 148 0.32 6.10 -14.06
N PHE A 149 -0.51 5.70 -13.09
CA PHE A 149 -1.71 4.92 -13.39
C PHE A 149 -2.90 5.86 -13.54
N ARG A 150 -3.43 5.97 -14.75
CA ARG A 150 -4.58 6.81 -15.10
C ARG A 150 -5.67 5.93 -15.70
N ILE A 151 -6.89 6.01 -15.17
CA ILE A 151 -8.03 5.25 -15.70
C ILE A 151 -8.19 5.43 -17.22
N PRO A 152 -8.13 6.65 -17.80
CA PRO A 152 -8.22 6.83 -19.25
C PRO A 152 -7.15 6.07 -20.06
N ASP A 153 -5.89 6.05 -19.59
CA ASP A 153 -4.80 5.37 -20.28
C ASP A 153 -4.96 3.84 -20.24
N VAL A 154 -5.51 3.33 -19.14
CA VAL A 154 -5.82 1.91 -18.96
C VAL A 154 -6.96 1.49 -19.87
N MET A 155 -8.04 2.27 -19.94
CA MET A 155 -9.17 2.01 -20.85
C MET A 155 -8.72 1.98 -22.31
N LYS A 156 -7.89 2.96 -22.71
CA LYS A 156 -7.29 2.98 -24.05
C LYS A 156 -6.45 1.73 -24.31
N SER A 157 -5.63 1.32 -23.34
CA SER A 157 -4.77 0.13 -23.46
C SER A 157 -5.58 -1.17 -23.51
N SER A 158 -6.70 -1.24 -22.78
CA SER A 158 -7.62 -2.39 -22.77
C SER A 158 -8.52 -2.43 -24.00
N LYS A 159 -8.41 -1.45 -24.91
CA LYS A 159 -9.30 -1.22 -26.06
C LYS A 159 -10.77 -1.02 -25.67
N ALA A 160 -11.03 -0.59 -24.44
CA ALA A 160 -12.35 -0.14 -24.04
C ALA A 160 -12.52 1.32 -24.51
N HIS A 161 -13.71 1.65 -25.00
CA HIS A 161 -14.03 3.02 -25.40
C HIS A 161 -14.58 3.77 -24.18
N LEU A 162 -13.82 4.75 -23.68
CA LEU A 162 -14.24 5.60 -22.57
C LEU A 162 -15.41 6.50 -23.01
N VAL A 163 -16.53 6.40 -22.32
CA VAL A 163 -17.64 7.36 -22.38
C VAL A 163 -17.71 8.07 -21.03
N GLU A 164 -17.13 9.26 -20.97
CA GLU A 164 -17.17 10.09 -19.76
C GLU A 164 -18.47 10.89 -19.66
N ILE A 165 -19.09 10.88 -18.49
CA ILE A 165 -20.40 11.51 -18.25
C ILE A 165 -20.36 12.46 -17.05
N GLY A 166 -21.39 13.29 -16.91
CA GLY A 166 -21.53 14.25 -15.84
C GLY A 166 -20.38 15.27 -15.77
N THR A 167 -20.15 15.79 -14.58
CA THR A 167 -19.10 16.77 -14.27
C THR A 167 -18.16 16.26 -13.19
N THR A 168 -17.06 16.98 -12.95
CA THR A 168 -16.05 16.58 -11.95
C THR A 168 -16.63 16.44 -10.55
N ASN A 169 -17.52 17.35 -10.14
CA ASN A 169 -18.08 17.37 -8.79
C ASN A 169 -19.47 16.74 -8.70
N LYS A 170 -20.25 16.71 -9.80
CA LYS A 170 -21.61 16.17 -9.81
C LYS A 170 -21.83 15.20 -10.96
N THR A 171 -22.35 14.03 -10.64
CA THR A 171 -22.89 13.06 -11.60
C THR A 171 -24.21 12.53 -11.08
N HIS A 172 -25.23 12.54 -11.94
CA HIS A 172 -26.57 12.06 -11.64
C HIS A 172 -26.83 10.73 -12.37
N LEU A 173 -27.88 10.00 -11.96
CA LEU A 173 -28.23 8.74 -12.60
C LEU A 173 -28.65 8.94 -14.06
N GLU A 174 -29.33 10.05 -14.36
CA GLU A 174 -29.75 10.46 -15.71
C GLU A 174 -28.54 10.56 -16.67
N ASP A 175 -27.38 11.02 -16.19
CA ASP A 175 -26.14 11.09 -16.98
C ASP A 175 -25.70 9.69 -17.48
N TYR A 176 -25.93 8.64 -16.67
CA TYR A 176 -25.67 7.26 -17.07
C TYR A 176 -26.70 6.77 -18.08
N GLU A 177 -27.99 7.07 -17.87
CA GLU A 177 -29.08 6.63 -18.75
C GLU A 177 -28.97 7.21 -20.16
N ASP A 178 -28.68 8.50 -20.26
CA ASP A 178 -28.57 9.24 -21.53
C ASP A 178 -27.37 8.79 -22.37
N ALA A 179 -26.33 8.25 -21.74
CA ALA A 179 -25.11 7.81 -22.40
C ALA A 179 -25.20 6.37 -22.94
N ILE A 180 -26.28 5.63 -22.65
CA ILE A 180 -26.43 4.25 -23.11
C ILE A 180 -26.61 4.20 -24.62
N SER A 181 -25.85 3.34 -25.27
CA SER A 181 -25.96 3.01 -26.70
C SER A 181 -25.97 1.49 -26.91
N GLU A 182 -26.23 1.06 -28.14
CA GLU A 182 -26.07 -0.34 -28.54
C GLU A 182 -24.65 -0.89 -28.37
N ASN A 183 -23.64 -0.01 -28.26
CA ASN A 183 -22.24 -0.37 -28.09
C ASN A 183 -21.82 -0.42 -26.61
N THR A 184 -22.71 -0.07 -25.68
CA THR A 184 -22.41 -0.09 -24.24
C THR A 184 -22.10 -1.51 -23.76
N GLY A 185 -20.89 -1.68 -23.21
CA GLY A 185 -20.36 -2.94 -22.73
C GLY A 185 -20.37 -3.09 -21.22
N ALA A 186 -20.22 -2.00 -20.48
CA ALA A 186 -20.25 -1.99 -19.02
C ALA A 186 -20.47 -0.58 -18.45
N PHE A 187 -20.98 -0.52 -17.22
CA PHE A 187 -20.81 0.62 -16.34
C PHE A 187 -19.57 0.42 -15.49
N LEU A 188 -18.76 1.47 -15.35
CA LEU A 188 -17.61 1.48 -14.45
C LEU A 188 -17.85 2.50 -13.35
N LYS A 189 -17.64 2.07 -12.11
CA LYS A 189 -17.56 2.92 -10.93
C LYS A 189 -16.16 2.82 -10.33
N VAL A 190 -15.50 3.95 -10.09
CA VAL A 190 -14.15 3.98 -9.47
C VAL A 190 -14.19 4.76 -8.16
N HIS A 191 -13.77 4.12 -7.08
CA HIS A 191 -13.72 4.76 -5.77
C HIS A 191 -12.54 5.73 -5.68
N THR A 192 -12.80 6.96 -5.20
CA THR A 192 -11.78 8.01 -5.04
C THR A 192 -10.92 7.78 -3.79
N SER A 193 -10.17 6.68 -3.76
CA SER A 193 -9.39 6.23 -2.59
C SER A 193 -8.19 7.11 -2.24
N ASN A 194 -7.77 8.03 -3.10
CA ASN A 194 -6.57 8.85 -2.90
C ASN A 194 -6.79 10.37 -2.87
N PHE A 195 -8.04 10.82 -3.04
CA PHE A 195 -8.42 12.22 -2.84
C PHE A 195 -9.89 12.31 -2.45
N LYS A 196 -10.31 13.46 -1.92
CA LYS A 196 -11.73 13.78 -1.72
C LYS A 196 -12.05 15.12 -2.36
N ILE A 197 -13.21 15.21 -3.01
CA ILE A 197 -13.78 16.48 -3.46
C ILE A 197 -14.67 16.99 -2.34
N LEU A 198 -14.46 18.24 -1.90
CA LEU A 198 -15.24 18.89 -0.85
C LEU A 198 -16.09 20.01 -1.45
N GLY A 199 -17.27 20.25 -0.87
CA GLY A 199 -18.20 21.30 -1.30
C GLY A 199 -19.46 20.75 -1.95
N PHE A 200 -19.90 21.32 -3.07
CA PHE A 200 -21.10 20.90 -3.80
C PHE A 200 -20.80 19.67 -4.67
N THR A 201 -20.87 18.49 -4.06
CA THR A 201 -20.61 17.22 -4.72
C THR A 201 -21.83 16.31 -4.77
N GLU A 202 -21.94 15.51 -5.82
CA GLU A 202 -22.99 14.51 -5.99
C GLU A 202 -22.45 13.32 -6.78
N SER A 203 -22.75 12.11 -6.33
CA SER A 203 -22.32 10.87 -6.98
C SER A 203 -23.43 9.84 -6.94
N VAL A 204 -23.54 9.05 -8.01
CA VAL A 204 -24.49 7.94 -8.10
C VAL A 204 -24.04 6.81 -7.18
N SER A 205 -24.94 6.33 -6.32
CA SER A 205 -24.64 5.20 -5.43
C SER A 205 -24.46 3.90 -6.20
N ILE A 206 -23.73 2.95 -5.62
CA ILE A 206 -23.55 1.63 -6.27
C ILE A 206 -24.88 0.88 -6.40
N ASP A 207 -25.79 1.01 -5.43
CA ASP A 207 -27.13 0.43 -5.49
C ASP A 207 -27.96 0.95 -6.66
N GLU A 208 -27.93 2.26 -6.92
CA GLU A 208 -28.63 2.87 -8.06
C GLU A 208 -28.03 2.38 -9.38
N LEU A 209 -26.71 2.34 -9.48
CA LEU A 209 -26.03 1.89 -10.70
C LEU A 209 -26.28 0.39 -10.98
N CYS A 210 -26.31 -0.44 -9.94
CA CYS A 210 -26.66 -1.86 -10.06
C CYS A 210 -28.12 -2.09 -10.47
N LYS A 211 -29.06 -1.27 -9.98
CA LYS A 211 -30.46 -1.30 -10.44
C LYS A 211 -30.55 -0.97 -11.93
N LEU A 212 -29.91 0.11 -12.37
CA LEU A 212 -29.86 0.49 -13.78
C LEU A 212 -29.20 -0.59 -14.65
N GLY A 213 -28.05 -1.13 -14.21
CA GLY A 213 -27.36 -2.23 -14.89
C GLY A 213 -28.23 -3.47 -15.06
N LYS A 214 -29.03 -3.81 -14.05
CA LYS A 214 -30.00 -4.91 -14.13
C LYS A 214 -31.13 -4.62 -15.11
N GLU A 215 -31.70 -3.41 -15.08
CA GLU A 215 -32.81 -3.01 -15.97
C GLU A 215 -32.41 -2.96 -17.43
N LYS A 216 -31.16 -2.57 -17.72
CA LYS A 216 -30.61 -2.41 -19.07
C LYS A 216 -29.78 -3.61 -19.54
N GLU A 217 -29.63 -4.63 -18.71
CA GLU A 217 -28.78 -5.81 -18.95
C GLU A 217 -27.30 -5.49 -19.23
N ILE A 218 -26.79 -4.41 -18.62
CA ILE A 218 -25.40 -3.94 -18.73
C ILE A 218 -24.65 -4.29 -17.44
N PRO A 219 -23.48 -4.95 -17.51
CA PRO A 219 -22.73 -5.30 -16.31
C PRO A 219 -22.13 -4.09 -15.60
N VAL A 220 -22.10 -4.14 -14.27
CA VAL A 220 -21.46 -3.13 -13.42
C VAL A 220 -20.11 -3.63 -12.93
N ILE A 221 -19.08 -2.84 -13.18
CA ILE A 221 -17.72 -3.05 -12.70
C ILE A 221 -17.44 -1.99 -11.64
N GLU A 222 -16.92 -2.39 -10.49
CA GLU A 222 -16.46 -1.47 -9.46
C GLU A 222 -14.98 -1.68 -9.13
N ASP A 223 -14.21 -0.60 -9.23
CA ASP A 223 -12.85 -0.53 -8.68
C ASP A 223 -12.90 0.18 -7.34
N ILE A 224 -12.96 -0.60 -6.25
CA ILE A 224 -12.91 -0.07 -4.88
C ILE A 224 -11.50 0.42 -4.55
N GLY A 225 -10.48 -0.24 -5.11
CA GLY A 225 -9.08 0.12 -4.92
C GLY A 225 -8.52 -0.17 -3.52
N SER A 226 -9.19 0.23 -2.44
CA SER A 226 -8.73 0.17 -1.03
C SER A 226 -8.72 -1.25 -0.45
N GLY A 227 -9.67 -2.09 -0.85
CA GLY A 227 -9.73 -3.51 -0.48
C GLY A 227 -10.17 -3.78 0.95
N VAL A 228 -11.09 -2.95 1.47
CA VAL A 228 -11.63 -3.12 2.82
C VAL A 228 -12.56 -4.31 2.91
N LEU A 229 -12.28 -5.21 3.87
CA LEU A 229 -13.14 -6.34 4.21
C LEU A 229 -13.77 -6.25 5.60
N VAL A 230 -13.31 -5.31 6.44
CA VAL A 230 -13.83 -5.08 7.79
C VAL A 230 -14.34 -3.65 7.86
N ASP A 231 -15.54 -3.47 8.39
CA ASP A 231 -16.10 -2.14 8.61
C ASP A 231 -15.31 -1.41 9.71
N LEU A 232 -14.42 -0.53 9.28
CA LEU A 232 -13.54 0.24 10.14
C LEU A 232 -14.24 1.36 10.91
N SER A 233 -15.50 1.67 10.58
CA SER A 233 -16.28 2.67 11.33
C SER A 233 -16.55 2.24 12.78
N LYS A 234 -16.59 0.93 13.02
CA LYS A 234 -16.63 0.32 14.36
C LYS A 234 -15.44 0.73 15.24
N TYR A 235 -14.34 1.16 14.62
CA TYR A 235 -13.08 1.56 15.27
C TYR A 235 -12.84 3.07 15.18
N GLY A 236 -13.88 3.85 14.85
CA GLY A 236 -13.84 5.32 14.87
C GLY A 236 -13.30 5.98 13.61
N LEU A 237 -13.21 5.24 12.48
CA LEU A 237 -12.87 5.80 11.17
C LEU A 237 -14.12 6.15 10.36
N GLU A 238 -13.96 6.98 9.33
CA GLU A 238 -15.00 7.14 8.32
C GLU A 238 -15.29 5.80 7.63
N TYR A 239 -16.56 5.58 7.29
CA TYR A 239 -16.97 4.38 6.58
C TYR A 239 -16.34 4.36 5.18
N GLU A 240 -15.74 3.23 4.84
CA GLU A 240 -15.16 2.92 3.54
C GLU A 240 -15.94 1.74 2.94
N PRO A 241 -16.38 1.80 1.67
CA PRO A 241 -17.15 0.72 1.06
C PRO A 241 -16.43 -0.63 1.15
N THR A 242 -17.08 -1.60 1.79
CA THR A 242 -16.52 -2.95 1.87
C THR A 242 -16.79 -3.73 0.59
N VAL A 243 -15.90 -4.66 0.25
CA VAL A 243 -16.09 -5.54 -0.92
C VAL A 243 -17.40 -6.33 -0.80
N GLN A 244 -17.77 -6.72 0.42
CA GLN A 244 -19.01 -7.43 0.72
C GLN A 244 -20.23 -6.60 0.37
N ASP A 245 -20.22 -5.29 0.66
CA ASP A 245 -21.36 -4.42 0.42
C ASP A 245 -21.59 -4.21 -1.08
N SER A 246 -20.50 -4.04 -1.86
CA SER A 246 -20.56 -4.00 -3.32
C SER A 246 -21.12 -5.29 -3.94
N ILE A 247 -20.67 -6.46 -3.47
CA ILE A 247 -21.19 -7.74 -3.95
C ILE A 247 -22.68 -7.90 -3.61
N LYS A 248 -23.11 -7.51 -2.40
CA LYS A 248 -24.53 -7.52 -1.99
C LYS A 248 -25.38 -6.55 -2.81
N ALA A 249 -24.86 -5.38 -3.18
CA ALA A 249 -25.54 -4.40 -4.02
C ALA A 249 -25.80 -4.93 -5.45
N GLY A 250 -25.08 -5.97 -5.87
CA GLY A 250 -25.30 -6.67 -7.14
C GLY A 250 -24.24 -6.40 -8.20
N VAL A 251 -23.09 -5.84 -7.81
CA VAL A 251 -21.96 -5.59 -8.71
C VAL A 251 -21.51 -6.90 -9.38
N ASP A 252 -21.27 -6.85 -10.69
CA ASP A 252 -20.86 -8.04 -11.44
C ASP A 252 -19.40 -8.42 -11.20
N ILE A 253 -18.53 -7.42 -11.11
CA ILE A 253 -17.09 -7.56 -10.83
C ILE A 253 -16.62 -6.41 -9.93
N VAL A 254 -15.95 -6.77 -8.83
CA VAL A 254 -15.26 -5.85 -7.94
C VAL A 254 -13.76 -6.12 -8.03
N SER A 255 -12.95 -5.06 -8.13
CA SER A 255 -11.49 -5.14 -8.06
C SER A 255 -10.90 -4.24 -6.97
N PHE A 256 -9.81 -4.71 -6.34
CA PHE A 256 -9.13 -3.97 -5.28
C PHE A 256 -7.67 -4.41 -5.06
N SER A 257 -6.90 -3.60 -4.31
CA SER A 257 -5.50 -3.86 -3.98
C SER A 257 -5.35 -4.76 -2.76
N GLY A 258 -4.40 -5.70 -2.80
CA GLY A 258 -4.08 -6.59 -1.68
C GLY A 258 -3.19 -5.97 -0.58
N ASP A 259 -2.40 -4.94 -0.91
CA ASP A 259 -1.40 -4.31 -0.03
C ASP A 259 -1.86 -2.99 0.60
N LYS A 260 -3.16 -2.75 0.58
CA LYS A 260 -3.80 -1.58 1.20
C LYS A 260 -4.53 -2.00 2.49
N LEU A 261 -5.84 -1.76 2.59
CA LEU A 261 -6.61 -2.05 3.80
C LEU A 261 -6.88 -3.54 3.99
N LEU A 262 -6.69 -4.37 2.96
CA LEU A 262 -6.60 -5.82 3.13
C LEU A 262 -5.41 -6.21 4.01
N GLY A 263 -4.31 -5.44 4.01
CA GLY A 263 -3.13 -5.71 4.83
C GLY A 263 -2.29 -6.91 4.40
N GLY A 264 -2.39 -7.32 3.13
CA GLY A 264 -1.64 -8.42 2.54
C GLY A 264 -0.51 -7.97 1.60
N PRO A 265 -0.08 -8.85 0.68
CA PRO A 265 0.98 -8.54 -0.28
C PRO A 265 0.42 -7.75 -1.46
N GLN A 266 1.29 -7.21 -2.32
CA GLN A 266 0.84 -6.57 -3.55
C GLN A 266 0.09 -7.59 -4.41
N ALA A 267 -1.19 -7.31 -4.67
CA ALA A 267 -2.04 -8.09 -5.55
C ALA A 267 -3.18 -7.21 -6.09
N GLY A 268 -3.71 -7.57 -7.24
CA GLY A 268 -4.98 -7.09 -7.75
C GLY A 268 -5.99 -8.21 -7.63
N ILE A 269 -6.91 -8.07 -6.71
CA ILE A 269 -7.89 -9.09 -6.41
C ILE A 269 -9.16 -8.77 -7.19
N ILE A 270 -9.73 -9.78 -7.84
CA ILE A 270 -10.95 -9.65 -8.63
C ILE A 270 -11.94 -10.68 -8.09
N VAL A 271 -13.10 -10.20 -7.65
CA VAL A 271 -14.20 -11.04 -7.16
C VAL A 271 -15.49 -10.69 -7.88
N GLY A 272 -16.39 -11.65 -8.07
CA GLY A 272 -17.71 -11.39 -8.63
C GLY A 272 -18.32 -12.61 -9.29
N LYS A 273 -19.06 -12.38 -10.38
CA LYS A 273 -19.80 -13.44 -11.08
C LYS A 273 -18.86 -14.38 -11.82
N LYS A 274 -19.11 -15.68 -11.70
CA LYS A 274 -18.27 -16.75 -12.26
C LYS A 274 -18.09 -16.62 -13.77
N LYS A 275 -19.15 -16.26 -14.50
CA LYS A 275 -19.10 -16.11 -15.97
C LYS A 275 -18.03 -15.11 -16.45
N TYR A 276 -17.79 -14.04 -15.70
CA TYR A 276 -16.81 -13.00 -16.06
C TYR A 276 -15.41 -13.39 -15.62
N ILE A 277 -15.26 -13.94 -14.40
CA ILE A 277 -13.96 -14.45 -13.93
C ILE A 277 -13.45 -15.57 -14.85
N ASP A 278 -14.31 -16.50 -15.28
CA ASP A 278 -13.93 -17.57 -16.22
C ASP A 278 -13.49 -17.01 -17.59
N LYS A 279 -14.07 -15.89 -18.03
CA LYS A 279 -13.62 -15.18 -19.24
C LYS A 279 -12.24 -14.57 -19.04
N MET A 280 -11.98 -13.96 -17.87
CA MET A 280 -10.67 -13.41 -17.51
C MET A 280 -9.61 -14.50 -17.40
N LYS A 281 -9.90 -15.65 -16.77
CA LYS A 281 -8.97 -16.79 -16.69
C LYS A 281 -8.49 -17.27 -18.07
N LYS A 282 -9.32 -17.13 -19.12
CA LYS A 282 -8.98 -17.46 -20.52
C LYS A 282 -8.25 -16.35 -21.28
N ASN A 283 -8.25 -15.12 -20.79
CA ASN A 283 -7.59 -13.99 -21.42
C ASN A 283 -6.05 -14.17 -21.38
N PRO A 284 -5.33 -14.03 -22.50
CA PRO A 284 -3.86 -14.16 -22.53
C PRO A 284 -3.12 -13.25 -21.54
N LEU A 285 -3.67 -12.06 -21.24
CA LEU A 285 -3.10 -11.13 -20.27
C LEU A 285 -3.03 -11.72 -18.86
N THR A 286 -3.91 -12.66 -18.51
CA THR A 286 -3.87 -13.37 -17.22
C THR A 286 -2.53 -14.07 -17.01
N ARG A 287 -1.90 -14.57 -18.08
CA ARG A 287 -0.58 -15.19 -17.98
C ARG A 287 0.53 -14.17 -17.74
N ALA A 288 0.41 -12.97 -18.30
CA ALA A 288 1.36 -11.87 -18.13
C ALA A 288 1.24 -11.22 -16.74
N PHE A 289 0.01 -11.11 -16.21
CA PHE A 289 -0.29 -10.50 -14.92
C PHE A 289 -0.36 -11.50 -13.76
N ARG A 290 0.02 -12.76 -13.99
CA ARG A 290 -0.08 -13.83 -13.00
C ARG A 290 0.74 -13.50 -11.76
N ILE A 291 0.13 -13.61 -10.57
CA ILE A 291 0.85 -13.48 -9.28
C ILE A 291 1.95 -14.53 -9.15
N ASP A 292 2.99 -14.22 -8.40
CA ASP A 292 4.09 -15.13 -8.08
C ASP A 292 3.77 -16.06 -6.88
N LYS A 293 4.74 -16.91 -6.49
CA LYS A 293 4.59 -17.86 -5.38
C LYS A 293 4.47 -17.15 -4.02
N PHE A 294 5.22 -16.08 -3.81
CA PHE A 294 5.26 -15.33 -2.55
C PHE A 294 3.90 -14.68 -2.28
N THR A 295 3.38 -13.99 -3.29
CA THR A 295 2.07 -13.33 -3.24
C THR A 295 0.94 -14.34 -2.99
N ALA A 296 0.91 -15.47 -3.70
CA ALA A 296 -0.12 -16.48 -3.53
C ALA A 296 -0.13 -17.06 -2.10
N THR A 297 1.04 -17.39 -1.56
CA THR A 297 1.18 -17.93 -0.20
C THR A 297 0.72 -16.94 0.86
N ILE A 298 1.22 -15.70 0.83
CA ILE A 298 0.81 -14.71 1.84
C ILE A 298 -0.68 -14.37 1.70
N LEU A 299 -1.21 -14.27 0.48
CA LEU A 299 -2.62 -13.96 0.28
C LEU A 299 -3.54 -15.02 0.89
N GLU A 300 -3.23 -16.30 0.73
CA GLU A 300 -3.96 -17.40 1.37
C GLU A 300 -3.96 -17.24 2.90
N MET A 301 -2.79 -16.98 3.50
CA MET A 301 -2.69 -16.81 4.95
C MET A 301 -3.48 -15.60 5.46
N ILE A 302 -3.40 -14.47 4.76
CA ILE A 302 -4.14 -13.25 5.12
C ILE A 302 -5.65 -13.50 5.06
N LEU A 303 -6.13 -14.19 4.03
CA LEU A 303 -7.54 -14.55 3.90
C LEU A 303 -7.98 -15.57 4.97
N HIS A 304 -7.09 -16.42 5.47
CA HIS A 304 -7.38 -17.25 6.63
C HIS A 304 -7.67 -16.42 7.89
N GLU A 305 -6.88 -15.37 8.15
CA GLU A 305 -7.13 -14.48 9.29
C GLU A 305 -8.51 -13.80 9.16
N TYR A 306 -8.93 -13.43 7.94
CA TYR A 306 -10.28 -12.87 7.67
C TYR A 306 -11.46 -13.83 7.85
N LEU A 307 -11.24 -15.11 8.15
CA LEU A 307 -12.34 -16.00 8.54
C LEU A 307 -12.93 -15.62 9.90
N SER A 308 -12.20 -14.82 10.70
CA SER A 308 -12.60 -14.28 11.98
C SER A 308 -12.21 -12.80 12.03
N GLU A 309 -13.20 -11.90 12.18
CA GLU A 309 -12.93 -10.46 12.24
C GLU A 309 -11.96 -10.11 13.39
N GLU A 310 -12.07 -10.80 14.53
CA GLU A 310 -11.17 -10.64 15.68
C GLU A 310 -9.73 -11.04 15.34
N ASP A 311 -9.54 -12.18 14.67
CA ASP A 311 -8.21 -12.64 14.27
C ASP A 311 -7.60 -11.73 13.21
N ALA A 312 -8.38 -11.28 12.23
CA ALA A 312 -7.93 -10.31 11.23
C ALA A 312 -7.41 -9.02 11.88
N ILE A 313 -8.20 -8.43 12.78
CA ILE A 313 -7.84 -7.19 13.49
C ILE A 313 -6.56 -7.37 14.31
N LYS A 314 -6.40 -8.52 14.95
CA LYS A 314 -5.24 -8.81 15.81
C LYS A 314 -3.97 -9.17 15.03
N ASN A 315 -4.10 -10.02 14.00
CA ASN A 315 -2.96 -10.71 13.37
C ASN A 315 -2.48 -10.03 12.09
N ILE A 316 -3.30 -9.20 11.45
CA ILE A 316 -2.93 -8.43 10.26
C ILE A 316 -2.35 -7.08 10.72
N PRO A 317 -1.06 -6.81 10.47
CA PRO A 317 -0.40 -5.63 11.05
C PRO A 317 -1.08 -4.31 10.71
N VAL A 318 -1.56 -4.14 9.47
CA VAL A 318 -2.26 -2.91 9.07
C VAL A 318 -3.49 -2.67 9.93
N LEU A 319 -4.32 -3.69 10.14
CA LEU A 319 -5.54 -3.56 10.94
C LEU A 319 -5.19 -3.33 12.42
N SER A 320 -4.24 -4.10 12.95
CA SER A 320 -3.76 -3.93 14.34
C SER A 320 -3.24 -2.53 14.61
N LEU A 321 -2.44 -1.96 13.69
CA LEU A 321 -1.92 -0.59 13.81
C LEU A 321 -3.03 0.47 13.72
N ILE A 322 -4.07 0.22 12.93
CA ILE A 322 -5.24 1.10 12.81
C ILE A 322 -6.03 1.11 14.11
N THR A 323 -6.33 -0.07 14.65
CA THR A 323 -7.22 -0.24 15.81
C THR A 323 -6.48 -0.19 17.15
N LYS A 324 -5.16 0.03 17.14
CA LYS A 324 -4.33 0.09 18.36
C LYS A 324 -4.87 1.13 19.34
N ASP A 325 -5.07 0.71 20.60
CA ASP A 325 -5.58 1.58 21.66
C ASP A 325 -4.58 2.69 21.97
N ILE A 326 -5.09 3.89 22.25
CA ILE A 326 -4.26 5.06 22.54
C ILE A 326 -3.35 4.84 23.76
N LYS A 327 -3.80 4.06 24.75
CA LYS A 327 -3.01 3.74 25.95
C LYS A 327 -1.81 2.86 25.62
N GLU A 328 -1.96 1.89 24.72
CA GLU A 328 -0.84 1.07 24.26
C GLU A 328 0.20 1.91 23.51
N ILE A 329 -0.24 2.91 22.74
CA ILE A 329 0.65 3.84 22.05
C ILE A 329 1.36 4.74 23.06
N GLU A 330 0.65 5.22 24.09
CA GLU A 330 1.21 6.00 25.19
C GLU A 330 2.25 5.19 25.99
N GLU A 331 2.00 3.91 26.25
CA GLU A 331 2.97 3.01 26.88
C GLU A 331 4.24 2.87 26.04
N SER A 332 4.12 2.65 24.72
CA SER A 332 5.30 2.61 23.82
C SER A 332 6.05 3.97 23.81
N ALA A 333 5.34 5.10 23.86
CA ALA A 333 5.95 6.43 23.93
C ALA A 333 6.70 6.65 25.26
N ASN A 334 6.11 6.25 26.38
CA ASN A 334 6.76 6.31 27.69
C ASN A 334 8.03 5.45 27.73
N LYS A 335 7.99 4.22 27.18
CA LYS A 335 9.17 3.34 27.09
C LYS A 335 10.32 4.00 26.32
N LEU A 336 10.03 4.62 25.17
CA LEU A 336 11.04 5.32 24.37
C LEU A 336 11.57 6.55 25.15
N TYR A 337 10.68 7.37 25.70
CA TYR A 337 11.03 8.57 26.46
C TYR A 337 11.94 8.27 27.66
N GLU A 338 11.60 7.26 28.46
CA GLU A 338 12.39 6.86 29.63
C GLU A 338 13.80 6.42 29.24
N LYS A 339 13.94 5.67 28.14
CA LYS A 339 15.25 5.22 27.62
C LYS A 339 16.09 6.35 27.02
N LEU A 340 15.47 7.48 26.64
CA LEU A 340 16.17 8.67 26.13
C LEU A 340 16.46 9.71 27.22
N ASN A 341 16.14 9.43 28.49
CA ASN A 341 16.30 10.37 29.60
C ASN A 341 17.75 10.86 29.78
N ASP A 342 18.74 10.04 29.42
CA ASP A 342 20.18 10.37 29.46
C ASP A 342 20.62 11.37 28.37
N LEU A 343 19.71 11.82 27.51
CA LEU A 343 19.97 12.80 26.46
C LEU A 343 19.55 14.23 26.82
N LYS A 344 19.02 14.47 28.03
CA LYS A 344 18.52 15.79 28.47
C LYS A 344 19.54 16.94 28.32
N ASP A 345 20.82 16.63 28.41
CA ASP A 345 21.89 17.62 28.24
C ASP A 345 22.12 18.01 26.76
N VAL A 346 21.85 17.10 25.82
CA VAL A 346 22.11 17.27 24.38
C VAL A 346 20.87 17.45 23.52
N ALA A 347 19.68 17.18 24.05
CA ALA A 347 18.40 17.36 23.38
C ALA A 347 17.26 17.65 24.38
N GLN A 348 16.23 18.35 23.93
CA GLN A 348 14.93 18.39 24.60
C GLN A 348 14.07 17.26 24.02
N VAL A 349 13.57 16.40 24.90
CA VAL A 349 12.74 15.25 24.54
C VAL A 349 11.41 15.38 25.28
N GLU A 350 10.29 15.27 24.57
CA GLU A 350 8.94 15.39 25.14
C GLU A 350 8.00 14.31 24.59
N ILE A 351 6.92 14.01 25.31
CA ILE A 351 5.80 13.21 24.81
C ILE A 351 4.67 14.17 24.47
N GLU A 352 4.14 14.07 23.25
CA GLU A 352 3.09 14.96 22.77
C GLU A 352 1.96 14.16 22.10
N ASP A 353 0.75 14.73 22.13
CA ASP A 353 -0.37 14.25 21.33
C ASP A 353 -0.11 14.54 19.84
N THR A 354 -0.42 13.59 18.98
CA THR A 354 -0.30 13.74 17.53
C THR A 354 -1.48 13.09 16.82
N LEU A 355 -1.60 13.35 15.52
CA LEU A 355 -2.50 12.65 14.62
C LEU A 355 -1.69 11.80 13.63
N SER A 356 -1.92 10.50 13.68
CA SER A 356 -1.45 9.52 12.69
C SER A 356 -2.31 9.55 11.44
N GLN A 357 -1.79 8.99 10.36
CA GLN A 357 -2.47 8.88 9.07
C GLN A 357 -2.61 7.41 8.67
N ILE A 358 -3.74 7.06 8.06
CA ILE A 358 -3.88 5.74 7.44
C ILE A 358 -2.94 5.63 6.25
N GLY A 359 -2.97 6.61 5.34
CA GLY A 359 -2.14 6.65 4.15
C GLY A 359 -2.94 7.13 2.94
N GLY A 360 -2.28 7.91 2.09
CA GLY A 360 -2.92 8.60 0.97
C GLY A 360 -3.47 7.72 -0.15
N GLY A 361 -3.28 6.39 -0.09
CA GLY A 361 -3.79 5.45 -1.10
C GLY A 361 -5.13 4.78 -0.75
N SER A 362 -5.67 5.03 0.43
CA SER A 362 -6.93 4.43 0.89
C SER A 362 -7.85 5.46 1.57
N LEU A 363 -7.37 6.11 2.64
CA LEU A 363 -8.15 7.06 3.43
C LEU A 363 -7.33 8.36 3.61
N PRO A 364 -7.27 9.25 2.60
CA PRO A 364 -6.31 10.36 2.55
C PRO A 364 -6.58 11.47 3.57
N ALA A 365 -7.85 11.72 3.89
CA ALA A 365 -8.28 12.76 4.82
C ALA A 365 -8.31 12.28 6.28
N GLU A 366 -8.30 10.97 6.51
CA GLU A 366 -8.52 10.38 7.84
C GLU A 366 -7.34 10.60 8.77
N ARG A 367 -7.63 10.89 10.03
CA ARG A 367 -6.63 11.21 11.06
C ARG A 367 -7.01 10.55 12.37
N ILE A 368 -6.09 9.77 12.94
CA ILE A 368 -6.33 9.03 14.18
C ILE A 368 -5.46 9.61 15.29
N LYS A 369 -6.05 9.79 16.47
CA LYS A 369 -5.31 10.20 17.67
C LYS A 369 -4.18 9.24 17.96
N SER A 370 -3.00 9.77 18.29
CA SER A 370 -1.82 8.99 18.63
C SER A 370 -0.93 9.77 19.60
N LYS A 371 0.16 9.14 20.05
CA LYS A 371 1.21 9.75 20.87
C LYS A 371 2.53 9.69 20.12
N CYS A 372 3.34 10.71 20.30
CA CYS A 372 4.68 10.77 19.73
C CYS A 372 5.71 11.14 20.79
N VAL A 373 6.96 10.78 20.50
CA VAL A 373 8.12 11.35 21.17
C VAL A 373 8.72 12.40 20.24
N THR A 374 8.84 13.62 20.74
CA THR A 374 9.48 14.73 20.01
C THR A 374 10.90 14.93 20.51
N ILE A 375 11.81 15.26 19.59
CA ILE A 375 13.23 15.45 19.89
C ILE A 375 13.68 16.75 19.22
N MET A 376 14.17 17.69 20.02
CA MET A 376 14.81 18.92 19.55
C MET A 376 16.29 18.91 19.99
N PRO A 377 17.24 18.66 19.08
CA PRO A 377 18.66 18.64 19.39
C PRO A 377 19.18 20.02 19.81
N LYS A 378 20.10 20.06 20.77
CA LYS A 378 20.79 21.30 21.21
C LYS A 378 22.14 21.50 20.52
N ASN A 379 22.73 20.44 20.00
CA ASN A 379 24.08 20.41 19.43
C ASN A 379 24.11 20.39 17.89
N MET A 380 22.96 20.25 17.23
CA MET A 380 22.82 20.28 15.78
C MET A 380 21.41 20.73 15.39
N SER A 381 21.15 20.92 14.09
CA SER A 381 19.80 21.20 13.60
C SER A 381 18.95 19.92 13.57
N THR A 382 17.63 20.07 13.69
CA THR A 382 16.67 18.96 13.57
C THR A 382 16.73 18.28 12.21
N ALA A 383 16.98 19.05 11.14
CA ALA A 383 17.21 18.51 9.80
C ALA A 383 18.47 17.63 9.73
N ALA A 384 19.57 18.02 10.38
CA ALA A 384 20.78 17.20 10.43
C ALA A 384 20.58 15.91 11.25
N LEU A 385 19.78 15.98 12.32
CA LEU A 385 19.39 14.80 13.10
C LEU A 385 18.58 13.81 12.24
N GLU A 386 17.55 14.27 11.53
CA GLU A 386 16.76 13.44 10.61
C GLU A 386 17.65 12.79 9.54
N GLU A 387 18.52 13.58 8.91
CA GLU A 387 19.37 13.09 7.83
C GLU A 387 20.32 12.00 8.33
N LYS A 388 20.96 12.21 9.49
CA LYS A 388 21.84 11.20 10.10
C LYS A 388 21.10 9.92 10.48
N LEU A 389 19.88 10.05 11.01
CA LEU A 389 19.04 8.90 11.34
C LEU A 389 18.61 8.12 10.08
N ARG A 390 18.31 8.80 8.98
CA ARG A 390 17.90 8.18 7.71
C ARG A 390 19.08 7.56 6.95
N LEU A 391 20.27 8.15 7.01
CA LEU A 391 21.46 7.67 6.31
C LEU A 391 22.26 6.61 7.10
N GLY A 392 21.98 6.46 8.38
CA GLY A 392 22.64 5.47 9.25
C GLY A 392 22.23 4.02 8.97
N GLU A 393 22.88 3.09 9.67
CA GLU A 393 22.42 1.69 9.72
C GLU A 393 21.11 1.58 10.52
N ASN A 394 20.17 0.75 10.06
CA ASN A 394 18.76 0.72 10.52
C ASN A 394 18.11 2.11 10.41
N PRO A 395 17.89 2.62 9.18
CA PRO A 395 17.32 3.93 8.95
C PRO A 395 16.04 4.19 9.75
N VAL A 396 15.94 5.38 10.33
CA VAL A 396 14.72 5.87 10.99
C VAL A 396 14.16 7.03 10.19
N VAL A 397 12.86 7.00 9.90
CA VAL A 397 12.17 8.08 9.20
C VAL A 397 11.07 8.63 10.11
N GLY A 398 11.23 9.89 10.53
CA GLY A 398 10.25 10.65 11.30
C GLY A 398 9.66 11.80 10.48
N ARG A 399 8.89 12.68 11.14
CA ARG A 399 8.43 13.95 10.57
C ARG A 399 9.15 15.11 11.23
N ILE A 400 9.39 16.19 10.51
CA ILE A 400 9.87 17.45 11.11
C ILE A 400 8.71 18.45 11.10
N SER A 401 8.43 19.03 12.26
CA SER A 401 7.47 20.14 12.41
C SER A 401 7.90 21.02 13.56
N GLU A 402 7.78 22.34 13.41
CA GLU A 402 8.13 23.33 14.45
C GLU A 402 9.53 23.10 15.05
N ASP A 403 10.50 22.77 14.20
CA ASP A 403 11.89 22.43 14.55
C ASP A 403 12.06 21.23 15.52
N LYS A 404 11.05 20.36 15.60
CA LYS A 404 11.10 19.09 16.34
C LYS A 404 11.10 17.90 15.38
N LEU A 405 11.92 16.89 15.67
CA LEU A 405 11.77 15.57 15.07
C LEU A 405 10.66 14.84 15.81
N ILE A 406 9.61 14.46 15.10
CA ILE A 406 8.44 13.75 15.61
C ILE A 406 8.56 12.28 15.23
N LEU A 407 8.54 11.42 16.25
CA LEU A 407 8.45 9.98 16.12
C LEU A 407 7.09 9.51 16.66
N ASP A 408 6.14 9.31 15.77
CA ASP A 408 4.80 8.81 16.09
C ASP A 408 4.87 7.32 16.42
N MET A 409 4.49 6.97 17.65
CA MET A 409 4.65 5.63 18.20
C MET A 409 3.58 4.65 17.70
N ARG A 410 2.63 5.09 16.87
CA ARG A 410 1.70 4.16 16.22
C ARG A 410 2.42 3.21 15.29
N THR A 411 3.40 3.67 14.53
CA THR A 411 4.06 2.89 13.47
C THR A 411 5.44 2.36 13.82
N VAL A 412 5.94 2.68 15.01
CA VAL A 412 7.16 2.06 15.56
C VAL A 412 6.78 0.71 16.18
N LEU A 413 7.39 -0.37 15.72
CA LEU A 413 7.09 -1.70 16.24
C LEU A 413 7.79 -1.90 17.60
N GLU A 414 7.18 -2.72 18.46
CA GLU A 414 7.68 -2.93 19.83
C GLU A 414 9.11 -3.50 19.86
N ASP A 415 9.45 -4.38 18.92
CA ASP A 415 10.79 -4.97 18.77
C ASP A 415 11.82 -4.00 18.14
N GLU A 416 11.39 -2.80 17.72
CA GLU A 416 12.25 -1.77 17.14
C GLU A 416 12.65 -0.69 18.14
N ILE A 417 11.97 -0.59 19.30
CA ILE A 417 12.18 0.50 20.27
C ILE A 417 13.63 0.53 20.78
N ASP A 418 14.21 -0.62 21.12
CA ASP A 418 15.60 -0.67 21.61
C ASP A 418 16.61 -0.27 20.53
N VAL A 419 16.37 -0.67 19.28
CA VAL A 419 17.20 -0.28 18.14
C VAL A 419 17.10 1.23 17.90
N LEU A 420 15.88 1.77 17.95
CA LEU A 420 15.61 3.20 17.80
C LEU A 420 16.34 4.03 18.87
N VAL A 421 16.27 3.61 20.13
CA VAL A 421 16.98 4.25 21.25
C VAL A 421 18.48 4.31 20.98
N GLN A 422 19.09 3.18 20.62
CA GLN A 422 20.53 3.13 20.37
C GLN A 422 20.94 4.08 19.23
N LYS A 423 20.11 4.19 18.19
CA LYS A 423 20.39 5.08 17.05
C LYS A 423 20.30 6.55 17.43
N ILE A 424 19.26 6.93 18.16
CA ILE A 424 19.10 8.31 18.64
C ILE A 424 20.29 8.70 19.53
N ILE A 425 20.68 7.82 20.47
CA ILE A 425 21.82 8.05 21.36
C ILE A 425 23.13 8.22 20.56
N ASN A 426 23.40 7.32 19.61
CA ASN A 426 24.64 7.36 18.82
C ASN A 426 24.76 8.58 17.90
N VAL A 427 23.64 9.20 17.51
CA VAL A 427 23.65 10.38 16.65
C VAL A 427 23.78 11.67 17.48
N LEU A 428 23.23 11.68 18.70
CA LEU A 428 23.18 12.87 19.56
C LEU A 428 24.35 12.98 20.54
N LYS A 429 24.91 11.85 21.01
CA LYS A 429 26.16 11.80 21.77
C LYS A 429 27.34 11.61 20.82
#